data_AF-A0A2X1QMA9-F1
#
_entry.id   AF-A0A2X1QMA9-F1
#
_cell.length_a   1.000
_cell.length_b   1.000
_cell.length_c   1.000
_cell.angle_alpha   90.00
_cell.angle_beta   90.00
_cell.angle_gamma   90.00
#
_symmetry.space_group_name_H-M   'P 1'
#
loop_
_entity.id
_entity.type
_entity.pdbx_description
1 polymer ?
#
loop_
_entity_poly.entity_id
_entity_poly.type
_entity_poly.pdbx_seq_one_letter_code
_entity_poly.pdbx_strand_id
1 'polypeptide(L)'
;MTLLSDADQQADVVISSGGVSVGEADYTKTILEELGEIGFWKLAIKPGKPFAFGKLSSSWFCGLPGNPVSATVTFCQLVQPLLAKLSGKHDPLQAPRLRVRAATRLKKSPGRSIFSAVFCSATRTANWW
;
A
#
# COMPACT_ATOMS: atom_id res chain seq x y z
N MET A 1 -15.96 -7.23 -19.31
CA MET A 1 -15.48 -5.85 -19.55
C MET A 1 -16.25 -4.77 -18.77
N THR A 2 -17.27 -5.11 -17.96
CA THR A 2 -18.17 -4.14 -17.29
C THR A 2 -17.80 -3.78 -15.85
N LEU A 3 -17.17 -4.67 -15.07
CA LEU A 3 -16.98 -4.41 -13.64
C LEU A 3 -16.10 -3.20 -13.32
N LEU A 4 -15.02 -2.96 -14.09
CA LEU A 4 -14.13 -1.83 -13.83
C LEU A 4 -14.72 -0.50 -14.31
N SER A 5 -15.43 -0.52 -15.45
CA SER A 5 -16.14 0.67 -15.94
C SER A 5 -17.27 1.09 -15.00
N ASP A 6 -18.02 0.11 -14.49
CA ASP A 6 -19.13 0.38 -13.56
C ASP A 6 -18.59 0.91 -12.24
N ALA A 7 -17.45 0.37 -11.75
CA ALA A 7 -16.79 0.86 -10.55
C ALA A 7 -16.20 2.27 -10.73
N ASP A 8 -15.64 2.58 -11.91
CA ASP A 8 -15.12 3.91 -12.23
C ASP A 8 -16.22 4.97 -12.12
N GLN A 9 -17.40 4.69 -12.68
CA GLN A 9 -18.53 5.63 -12.66
C GLN A 9 -19.19 5.81 -11.29
N GLN A 10 -18.98 4.87 -10.35
CA GLN A 10 -19.67 4.84 -9.06
C GLN A 10 -18.79 5.26 -7.87
N ALA A 11 -17.48 5.41 -8.05
CA ALA A 11 -16.56 5.66 -6.96
C ALA A 11 -15.45 6.65 -7.32
N ASP A 12 -15.01 7.47 -6.37
CA ASP A 12 -13.84 8.34 -6.55
C ASP A 12 -12.52 7.54 -6.57
N VAL A 13 -12.50 6.36 -5.95
CA VAL A 13 -11.34 5.48 -5.87
C VAL A 13 -11.76 4.02 -6.02
N VAL A 14 -11.18 3.34 -7.00
CA VAL A 14 -11.32 1.91 -7.23
C VAL A 14 -10.09 1.18 -6.73
N ILE A 15 -10.28 0.24 -5.79
CA ILE A 15 -9.18 -0.52 -5.18
C ILE A 15 -9.31 -1.99 -5.56
N SER A 16 -8.25 -2.55 -6.14
CA SER A 16 -8.11 -3.99 -6.33
C SER A 16 -7.28 -4.58 -5.19
N SER A 17 -7.84 -5.54 -4.45
CA SER A 17 -7.19 -6.21 -3.32
C SER A 17 -6.17 -7.29 -3.74
N GLY A 18 -6.06 -7.57 -5.04
CA GLY A 18 -5.16 -8.56 -5.62
C GLY A 18 -5.34 -8.68 -7.13
N GLY A 19 -4.37 -9.27 -7.83
CA GLY A 19 -4.38 -9.39 -9.30
C GLY A 19 -3.39 -8.46 -10.01
N VAL A 20 -2.73 -7.56 -9.28
CA VAL A 20 -1.61 -6.78 -9.80
C VAL A 20 -0.30 -7.52 -9.52
N SER A 21 0.07 -8.41 -10.44
CA SER A 21 1.35 -9.13 -10.41
C SER A 21 2.28 -8.66 -11.52
N VAL A 22 3.56 -8.55 -11.22
CA VAL A 22 4.62 -8.16 -12.17
C VAL A 22 4.89 -9.21 -13.27
N GLY A 23 4.21 -10.35 -13.26
CA GLY A 23 4.45 -11.44 -14.23
C GLY A 23 3.22 -12.14 -14.83
N GLU A 24 1.99 -11.88 -14.36
CA GLU A 24 0.75 -12.48 -14.93
C GLU A 24 -0.30 -11.42 -15.32
N ALA A 25 0.06 -10.14 -15.30
CA ALA A 25 -0.86 -9.04 -15.51
C ALA A 25 -1.14 -8.72 -16.99
N ASP A 26 -0.86 -9.61 -17.95
CA ASP A 26 -0.98 -9.24 -19.37
C ASP A 26 -2.41 -8.80 -19.76
N TYR A 27 -3.44 -9.49 -19.25
CA TYR A 27 -4.84 -9.10 -19.52
C TYR A 27 -5.29 -7.89 -18.71
N THR A 28 -4.97 -7.84 -17.42
CA THR A 28 -5.39 -6.74 -16.55
C THR A 28 -4.68 -5.45 -16.93
N LYS A 29 -3.40 -5.52 -17.31
CA LYS A 29 -2.62 -4.37 -17.74
C LYS A 29 -3.16 -3.77 -19.03
N THR A 30 -3.46 -4.60 -20.03
CA THR A 30 -4.06 -4.12 -21.30
C THR A 30 -5.38 -3.41 -21.04
N ILE A 31 -6.27 -4.01 -20.23
CA ILE A 31 -7.56 -3.39 -19.87
C ILE A 31 -7.37 -2.09 -19.09
N LEU A 32 -6.40 -2.05 -18.17
CA LEU A 32 -6.09 -0.86 -17.38
C LEU A 32 -5.48 0.26 -18.22
N GLU A 33 -4.67 -0.06 -19.23
CA GLU A 33 -4.10 0.88 -20.21
C GLU A 33 -5.17 1.38 -21.20
N GLU A 34 -6.18 0.57 -21.53
CA GLU A 34 -7.33 0.99 -22.36
C GLU A 34 -8.28 1.92 -21.60
N LEU A 35 -8.46 1.70 -20.30
CA LEU A 35 -9.43 2.44 -19.47
C LEU A 35 -8.84 3.69 -18.79
N GLY A 36 -7.51 3.84 -18.78
CA GLY A 36 -6.85 5.01 -18.21
C GLY A 36 -5.32 4.95 -18.19
N GLU A 37 -4.74 5.90 -17.46
CA GLU A 37 -3.28 6.05 -17.34
C GLU A 37 -2.83 5.40 -16.02
N ILE A 38 -2.40 4.13 -16.10
CA ILE A 38 -2.02 3.34 -14.92
C ILE A 38 -0.53 2.99 -14.93
N GLY A 39 0.18 3.52 -13.93
CA GLY A 39 1.59 3.23 -13.69
C GLY A 39 1.78 1.99 -12.82
N PHE A 40 2.71 1.12 -13.19
CA PHE A 40 3.10 -0.05 -12.42
C PHE A 40 4.43 0.20 -11.70
N TRP A 41 4.37 0.32 -10.38
CA TRP A 41 5.49 0.72 -9.54
C TRP A 41 6.13 -0.49 -8.85
N LYS A 42 7.45 -0.48 -8.77
CA LYS A 42 8.25 -1.42 -7.97
C LYS A 42 8.76 -0.69 -6.74
N LEU A 43 7.98 -0.72 -5.68
CA LEU A 43 8.27 -0.04 -4.42
C LEU A 43 9.49 -0.65 -3.72
N ALA A 44 10.32 0.21 -3.12
CA ALA A 44 11.45 -0.19 -2.28
C ALA A 44 11.02 -0.54 -0.84
N ILE A 45 9.85 -1.18 -0.68
CA ILE A 45 9.32 -1.63 0.60
C ILE A 45 9.28 -3.16 0.67
N LYS A 46 9.29 -3.70 1.89
CA LYS A 46 9.13 -5.13 2.14
C LYS A 46 8.24 -5.32 3.38
N PRO A 47 7.13 -6.09 3.29
CA PRO A 47 6.53 -6.68 2.09
C PRO A 47 5.84 -5.62 1.19
N GLY A 48 5.44 -5.98 -0.04
CA GLY A 48 4.72 -5.06 -0.95
C GLY A 48 5.54 -4.44 -2.09
N LYS A 49 6.26 -5.24 -2.87
CA LYS A 49 7.06 -4.75 -4.01
C LYS A 49 6.20 -4.19 -5.17
N PRO A 50 5.18 -4.90 -5.70
CA PRO A 50 4.37 -4.35 -6.79
C PRO A 50 3.21 -3.51 -6.26
N PHE A 51 2.95 -2.40 -6.93
CA PHE A 51 1.80 -1.53 -6.70
C PHE A 51 1.40 -0.87 -8.02
N ALA A 52 0.12 -0.94 -8.40
CA ALA A 52 -0.40 -0.19 -9.54
C ALA A 52 -1.14 1.04 -9.02
N PHE A 53 -0.86 2.19 -9.64
CA PHE A 53 -1.53 3.43 -9.32
C PHE A 53 -1.68 4.29 -10.56
N GLY A 54 -2.85 4.88 -10.70
CA GLY A 54 -3.15 5.72 -11.84
C GLY A 54 -4.54 6.31 -11.80
N LYS A 55 -4.89 6.97 -12.89
CA LYS A 55 -6.19 7.61 -13.05
C LYS A 55 -6.98 6.89 -14.13
N LEU A 56 -8.18 6.45 -13.78
CA LEU A 56 -9.20 6.00 -14.73
C LEU A 56 -9.95 7.22 -15.28
N SER A 57 -10.96 7.00 -16.12
CA SER A 57 -11.68 8.09 -16.76
C SER A 57 -12.32 9.06 -15.75
N SER A 58 -12.87 8.55 -14.64
CA SER A 58 -13.51 9.37 -13.60
C SER A 58 -12.96 9.16 -12.18
N SER A 59 -12.22 8.08 -11.92
CA SER A 59 -11.75 7.70 -10.58
C SER A 59 -10.23 7.46 -10.49
N TRP A 60 -9.70 7.32 -9.28
CA TRP A 60 -8.33 6.84 -9.05
C TRP A 60 -8.29 5.32 -8.90
N PHE A 61 -7.33 4.66 -9.54
CA PHE A 61 -7.12 3.22 -9.39
C PHE A 61 -5.94 2.91 -8.47
N CYS A 62 -6.16 2.00 -7.52
CA CYS A 62 -5.12 1.45 -6.64
C CYS A 62 -5.12 -0.08 -6.71
N GLY A 63 -4.06 -0.65 -7.29
CA GLY A 63 -3.87 -2.09 -7.39
C GLY A 63 -2.91 -2.62 -6.34
N LEU A 64 -3.43 -3.40 -5.39
CA LEU A 64 -2.67 -4.02 -4.32
C LEU A 64 -2.05 -5.36 -4.74
N PRO A 65 -0.91 -5.73 -4.13
CA PRO A 65 -0.29 -7.04 -4.35
C PRO A 65 -1.19 -8.17 -3.81
N GLY A 66 -1.22 -9.32 -4.47
CA GLY A 66 -2.09 -10.45 -4.06
C GLY A 66 -1.71 -11.15 -2.74
N ASN A 67 -0.56 -10.84 -2.15
CA ASN A 67 -0.18 -11.38 -0.83
C ASN A 67 -0.85 -10.56 0.29
N PRO A 68 -1.62 -11.15 1.21
CA PRO A 68 -2.41 -10.39 2.20
C PRO A 68 -1.59 -9.45 3.09
N VAL A 69 -0.40 -9.88 3.54
CA VAL A 69 0.48 -9.05 4.37
C VAL A 69 1.04 -7.88 3.53
N SER A 70 1.41 -8.16 2.28
CA SER A 70 1.84 -7.13 1.34
C SER A 70 0.72 -6.13 1.05
N ALA A 71 -0.51 -6.61 0.81
CA ALA A 71 -1.68 -5.78 0.50
C ALA A 71 -1.98 -4.84 1.66
N THR A 72 -1.99 -5.37 2.88
CA THR A 72 -2.26 -4.60 4.10
C THR A 72 -1.21 -3.52 4.32
N VAL A 73 0.08 -3.88 4.21
CA VAL A 73 1.18 -2.90 4.37
C VAL A 73 1.10 -1.83 3.27
N THR A 74 0.92 -2.21 2.01
CA THR A 74 0.82 -1.26 0.90
C THR A 74 -0.41 -0.36 1.04
N PHE A 75 -1.56 -0.90 1.46
CA PHE A 75 -2.77 -0.13 1.74
C PHE A 75 -2.53 0.92 2.83
N CYS A 76 -2.02 0.51 3.99
CA CYS A 76 -1.78 1.43 5.10
C CYS A 76 -0.73 2.51 4.78
N GLN A 77 0.29 2.18 3.98
CA GLN A 77 1.37 3.13 3.66
C GLN A 77 1.02 4.08 2.51
N LEU A 78 0.19 3.67 1.53
CA LEU A 78 -0.07 4.44 0.31
C LEU A 78 -1.54 4.79 0.10
N VAL A 79 -2.45 3.82 0.23
CA VAL A 79 -3.88 4.04 -0.07
C VAL A 79 -4.58 4.80 1.06
N GLN A 80 -4.31 4.47 2.31
CA GLN A 80 -4.85 5.19 3.46
C GLN A 80 -4.54 6.70 3.44
N PRO A 81 -3.28 7.16 3.21
CA PRO A 81 -3.01 8.59 3.08
C PRO A 81 -3.61 9.22 1.81
N LEU A 82 -3.76 8.46 0.72
CA LEU A 82 -4.47 8.92 -0.48
C LEU A 82 -5.94 9.25 -0.15
N LEU A 83 -6.65 8.31 0.48
CA LEU A 83 -8.05 8.49 0.88
C LEU A 83 -8.20 9.64 1.88
N ALA A 84 -7.24 9.80 2.80
CA ALA A 84 -7.20 10.95 3.71
C ALA A 84 -7.24 12.27 2.94
N LYS A 85 -6.32 12.41 1.99
CA LYS A 85 -6.16 13.61 1.18
C LYS A 85 -7.40 13.88 0.33
N LEU A 86 -7.99 12.84 -0.26
CA LEU A 86 -9.22 12.95 -1.04
C LEU A 86 -10.44 13.34 -0.18
N SER A 87 -10.49 12.88 1.06
CA SER A 87 -11.55 13.28 2.02
C SER A 87 -11.41 14.70 2.57
N GLY A 88 -10.42 15.48 2.11
CA GLY A 88 -10.15 16.83 2.61
C GLY A 88 -9.54 16.88 4.02
N LYS A 89 -9.07 15.74 4.55
CA LYS A 89 -8.33 15.72 5.82
C LYS A 89 -6.92 16.25 5.61
N HIS A 90 -6.61 17.36 6.28
CA HIS A 90 -5.29 17.97 6.29
C HIS A 90 -4.39 17.47 7.42
N ASP A 91 -4.97 16.79 8.43
CA ASP A 91 -4.19 16.22 9.52
C ASP A 91 -3.41 14.98 9.09
N PRO A 92 -2.16 14.82 9.56
CA PRO A 92 -1.37 13.64 9.26
C PRO A 92 -2.01 12.39 9.88
N LEU A 93 -2.62 11.55 9.05
CA LEU A 93 -3.16 10.24 9.46
C LEU A 93 -2.07 9.22 9.87
N GLN A 94 -0.80 9.57 9.77
CA GLN A 94 0.26 8.62 10.13
C GLN A 94 0.30 8.46 11.65
N ALA A 95 0.07 7.23 12.10
CA ALA A 95 0.23 6.86 13.50
C ALA A 95 1.61 7.33 14.02
N PRO A 96 1.67 7.83 15.27
CA PRO A 96 2.91 8.33 15.83
C PRO A 96 4.00 7.24 15.81
N ARG A 97 5.18 7.60 15.31
CA ARG A 97 6.33 6.69 15.26
C ARG A 97 7.09 6.78 16.58
N LEU A 98 7.12 5.67 17.32
CA LEU A 98 7.88 5.56 18.56
C LEU A 98 9.24 4.92 18.29
N ARG A 99 10.32 5.53 18.80
CA ARG A 99 11.64 4.92 18.81
C ARG A 99 11.75 4.00 20.02
N VAL A 100 11.91 2.71 19.77
CA VAL A 100 12.00 1.67 20.81
C VAL A 100 13.26 0.84 20.66
N ARG A 101 13.74 0.25 21.76
CA ARG A 101 14.85 -0.70 21.72
C ARG A 101 14.31 -2.08 21.32
N ALA A 102 14.96 -2.72 20.35
CA ALA A 102 14.61 -4.09 19.98
C ALA A 102 15.10 -5.06 21.07
N ALA A 103 14.20 -5.86 21.63
CA ALA A 103 14.54 -6.92 22.58
C ALA A 103 15.19 -8.13 21.91
N THR A 104 14.96 -8.31 20.61
CA THR A 104 15.48 -9.42 19.80
C THR A 104 16.24 -8.90 18.58
N ARG A 105 17.10 -9.76 18.00
CA ARG A 105 17.83 -9.43 16.77
C ARG A 105 16.87 -9.40 15.58
N LEU A 106 16.79 -8.25 14.92
CA LEU A 106 16.00 -8.08 13.69
C LEU A 106 16.86 -8.34 12.45
N LYS A 107 16.38 -9.20 11.54
CA LYS A 107 17.02 -9.38 10.23
C LYS A 107 16.67 -8.19 9.33
N LYS A 108 17.69 -7.43 8.93
CA LYS A 108 17.54 -6.31 7.98
C LYS A 108 18.22 -6.65 6.66
N SER A 109 17.54 -6.39 5.55
CA SER A 109 18.11 -6.46 4.21
C SER A 109 18.45 -5.03 3.76
N PRO A 110 19.68 -4.75 3.30
CA PRO A 110 20.04 -3.44 2.74
C PRO A 110 19.13 -3.05 1.56
N GLY A 111 18.87 -1.75 1.38
CA GLY A 111 18.19 -1.21 0.20
C GLY A 111 16.66 -1.29 0.16
N ARG A 112 15.99 -1.80 1.21
CA ARG A 112 14.51 -1.77 1.32
C ARG A 112 14.05 -1.36 2.71
N SER A 113 13.01 -0.55 2.77
CA SER A 113 12.29 -0.28 4.02
C SER A 113 11.49 -1.51 4.41
N ILE A 114 11.75 -2.06 5.59
CA ILE A 114 11.09 -3.28 6.09
C ILE A 114 10.00 -2.89 7.08
N PHE A 115 8.77 -3.26 6.77
CA PHE A 115 7.62 -3.19 7.66
C PHE A 115 7.34 -4.59 8.19
N SER A 116 7.72 -4.82 9.44
CA SER A 116 7.48 -6.09 10.14
C SER A 116 6.51 -5.88 11.28
N ALA A 117 5.59 -6.83 11.47
CA ALA A 117 4.77 -6.88 12.66
C ALA A 117 5.67 -7.12 13.87
N VAL A 118 5.53 -6.27 14.89
CA VAL A 118 6.26 -6.37 16.15
C VAL A 118 5.29 -6.21 17.31
N PHE A 119 5.57 -6.89 18.41
CA PHE A 119 4.90 -6.65 19.68
C PHE A 119 5.71 -5.65 20.49
N CYS A 120 5.06 -4.62 21.02
CA CYS A 120 5.69 -3.61 21.86
C CYS A 120 5.01 -3.61 23.23
N SER A 121 5.80 -3.79 24.29
CA SER A 121 5.34 -3.71 25.68
C SER A 121 6.21 -2.74 26.48
N ALA A 122 5.60 -2.04 27.44
CA ALA A 122 6.34 -1.23 28.39
C ALA A 122 7.06 -2.15 29.37
N THR A 123 8.39 -2.07 29.44
CA THR A 123 9.17 -2.80 30.46
C THR A 123 9.37 -1.89 31.67
N ARG A 124 9.02 -2.35 32.88
CA ARG A 124 9.22 -1.62 34.15
C ARG A 124 10.68 -1.67 34.64
N THR A 125 11.66 -1.78 33.76
CA THR A 125 13.07 -1.69 34.15
C THR A 125 13.45 -0.22 34.25
N ALA A 126 13.34 0.33 35.46
CA ALA A 126 14.12 1.47 35.87
C ALA A 126 15.60 1.09 35.72
N ASN A 127 16.24 1.60 34.66
CA ASN A 127 17.67 1.91 34.60
C ASN A 127 17.91 2.66 33.30
N TRP A 128 17.72 3.97 33.39
CA TRP A 128 18.20 4.95 32.43
C TRP A 128 19.51 5.53 32.97
N TRP A 129 20.59 4.75 32.91
CA TRP A 129 21.98 5.23 32.92
C TRP A 129 22.82 4.21 32.16
#